data_AF-A0A199UFW0-F1
#
_entry.id   AF-A0A199UFW0-F1
#
_cell.length_a   1.000
_cell.length_b   1.000
_cell.length_c   1.000
_cell.angle_alpha   90.00
_cell.angle_beta   90.00
_cell.angle_gamma   90.00
#
_symmetry.space_group_name_H-M   'P 1'
#
loop_
_entity.id
_entity.type
_entity.pdbx_description
1 polymer ?
#
loop_
_entity_poly.entity_id
_entity_poly.type
_entity_poly.pdbx_seq_one_letter_code
_entity_poly.pdbx_strand_id
1 'polypeptide(L)'
;MAVWGGLCLSWGRPSREQQKACIARAGGFNYDPKFHGASSSSSSSSAAEPEEAKEKALAEKGFFVNRSRALLGSGDRTFRLAKSALLSWRHFGLGWAVVDPETPVAKGVKFCVCVKELLPWVMMPLQIAYVVDEACSSGPARRASFAFGSGTLRGHLLVLPCHYYHYCIHSFN
;
A
#
# COMPACT_ATOMS: atom_id res chain seq x y z
N MET A 1 4.34 -9.74 23.58
CA MET A 1 3.27 -9.26 22.66
C MET A 1 1.97 -9.36 23.43
N ALA A 2 1.31 -8.23 23.66
CA ALA A 2 -0.01 -8.24 24.28
C ALA A 2 -1.05 -8.21 23.16
N VAL A 3 -2.07 -9.07 23.28
CA VAL A 3 -3.18 -9.13 22.34
C VAL A 3 -4.40 -8.63 23.09
N TRP A 4 -4.94 -7.49 22.69
CA TRP A 4 -6.16 -6.93 23.25
C TRP A 4 -7.15 -6.71 22.11
N GLY A 5 -8.32 -7.37 22.15
CA GLY A 5 -9.38 -7.18 21.14
C GLY A 5 -8.97 -7.49 19.68
N GLY A 6 -7.99 -8.38 19.46
CA GLY A 6 -7.47 -8.68 18.11
C GLY A 6 -6.31 -7.79 17.66
N LEU A 7 -5.95 -6.79 18.45
CA LEU A 7 -4.85 -5.87 18.18
C LEU A 7 -3.49 -6.47 18.59
N CYS A 8 -2.46 -6.26 17.77
CA CYS A 8 -1.11 -6.72 18.03
C CYS A 8 -0.24 -5.56 18.53
N LEU A 9 -0.04 -5.50 19.85
CA LEU A 9 0.75 -4.46 20.52
C LEU A 9 2.11 -4.98 21.02
N SER A 10 3.12 -4.11 20.93
CA SER A 10 4.45 -4.37 21.47
C SER A 10 5.05 -3.12 22.13
N TRP A 11 5.71 -3.28 23.28
CA TRP A 11 6.39 -2.17 23.98
C TRP A 11 7.71 -1.75 23.33
N GLY A 12 8.33 -2.66 22.57
CA GLY A 12 9.48 -2.39 21.72
C GLY A 12 9.14 -2.53 20.24
N ARG A 13 10.08 -2.14 19.37
CA ARG A 13 9.94 -2.32 17.93
C ARG A 13 9.61 -3.79 17.62
N PRO A 14 8.53 -4.10 16.88
CA PRO A 14 8.12 -5.48 16.66
C PRO A 14 9.18 -6.31 15.94
N SER A 15 9.50 -7.48 16.49
CA SER A 15 10.41 -8.43 15.83
C SER A 15 9.76 -9.05 14.59
N ARG A 16 10.56 -9.66 13.71
CA ARG A 16 10.05 -10.38 12.53
C ARG A 16 9.10 -11.50 12.90
N GLU A 17 9.36 -12.19 14.01
CA GLU A 17 8.50 -13.27 14.52
C GLU A 17 7.14 -12.72 14.98
N GLN A 18 7.13 -11.58 15.67
CA GLN A 18 5.91 -10.91 16.09
C GLN A 18 5.08 -10.45 14.89
N GLN A 19 5.72 -9.92 13.85
CA GLN A 19 5.06 -9.53 12.59
C GLN A 19 4.47 -10.76 11.88
N LYS A 20 5.23 -11.86 11.77
CA LYS A 20 4.74 -13.13 11.19
C LYS A 20 3.55 -13.67 11.98
N ALA A 21 3.60 -13.65 13.31
CA ALA A 21 2.50 -14.07 14.16
C ALA A 21 1.25 -13.18 13.98
N CYS A 22 1.44 -11.86 13.82
CA CYS A 22 0.35 -10.93 13.50
C CYS A 22 -0.31 -11.29 12.16
N ILE A 23 0.49 -11.50 11.12
CA ILE A 23 0.03 -11.87 9.77
C ILE A 23 -0.68 -13.23 9.77
N ALA A 24 -0.14 -14.23 10.46
CA ALA A 24 -0.73 -15.57 10.53
C ALA A 24 -2.10 -15.56 11.21
N ARG A 25 -2.29 -14.66 12.18
CA ARG A 25 -3.58 -14.45 12.85
C ARG A 25 -4.53 -13.56 12.04
N ALA A 26 -3.99 -12.78 11.11
CA ALA A 26 -4.79 -11.93 10.24
C ALA A 26 -5.59 -12.78 9.23
N GLY A 27 -6.90 -12.58 9.23
CA GLY A 27 -7.80 -13.21 8.27
C GLY A 27 -7.64 -12.65 6.86
N GLY A 28 -8.72 -12.72 6.07
CA GLY A 28 -8.80 -12.00 4.79
C GLY A 28 -8.92 -10.49 4.98
N PHE A 29 -9.15 -9.79 3.87
CA PHE A 29 -9.50 -8.37 3.87
C PHE A 29 -10.69 -8.10 4.80
N ASN A 30 -10.69 -6.95 5.46
CA ASN A 30 -11.74 -6.58 6.42
C ASN A 30 -12.93 -5.84 5.78
N TYR A 31 -12.98 -5.78 4.45
CA TYR A 31 -14.03 -5.12 3.66
C TYR A 31 -14.47 -6.01 2.48
N ASP A 32 -15.60 -5.62 1.87
CA ASP A 32 -16.27 -6.37 0.80
C ASP A 32 -15.31 -6.71 -0.38
N PRO A 33 -15.27 -7.98 -0.81
CA PRO A 33 -14.50 -8.45 -1.99
C PRO A 33 -14.59 -7.57 -3.23
N LYS A 34 -15.74 -6.93 -3.49
CA LYS A 34 -15.92 -6.08 -4.67
C LYS A 34 -15.04 -4.83 -4.68
N PHE A 35 -14.47 -4.45 -3.53
CA PHE A 35 -13.58 -3.29 -3.41
C PHE A 35 -12.09 -3.68 -3.37
N HIS A 36 -11.76 -4.98 -3.44
CA HIS A 36 -10.38 -5.44 -3.40
C HIS A 36 -9.62 -4.91 -4.61
N GLY A 37 -8.59 -4.10 -4.38
CA GLY A 37 -7.83 -3.46 -5.44
C GLY A 37 -8.59 -2.36 -6.19
N ALA A 38 -9.68 -1.83 -5.63
CA ALA A 38 -10.46 -0.78 -6.27
C ALA A 38 -9.67 0.51 -6.55
N SER A 39 -8.46 0.70 -6.03
CA SER A 39 -7.59 1.82 -6.40
C SER A 39 -6.75 1.58 -7.66
N SER A 40 -6.69 0.38 -8.23
CA SER A 40 -5.80 0.07 -9.36
C SER A 40 -6.14 0.90 -10.61
N SER A 41 -5.18 1.69 -11.10
CA SER A 41 -5.26 2.27 -12.44
C SER A 41 -4.80 1.21 -13.44
N SER A 42 -5.74 0.48 -14.06
CA SER A 42 -5.40 -0.29 -15.25
C SER A 42 -5.23 0.69 -16.41
N SER A 43 -4.00 0.92 -16.86
CA SER A 43 -3.71 1.74 -18.05
C SER A 43 -4.15 1.08 -19.36
N SER A 44 -4.72 -0.14 -19.30
CA SER A 44 -4.94 -1.00 -20.46
C SER A 44 -6.34 -0.96 -21.06
N SER A 45 -7.29 -0.18 -20.53
CA SER A 45 -8.58 0.02 -21.18
C SER A 45 -8.64 1.43 -21.79
N SER A 46 -8.90 1.49 -23.10
CA SER A 46 -9.20 2.69 -23.89
C SER A 46 -10.43 3.50 -23.42
N ALA A 47 -10.93 3.20 -22.23
CA ALA A 47 -11.96 3.88 -21.48
C ALA A 47 -11.48 3.97 -20.01
N ALA A 48 -10.32 4.59 -19.80
CA ALA A 48 -9.89 4.92 -18.45
C ALA A 48 -10.87 5.98 -17.93
N GLU A 49 -11.84 5.55 -17.12
CA GLU A 49 -12.65 6.46 -16.33
C GLU A 49 -11.71 7.44 -15.61
N PRO A 50 -11.99 8.75 -15.62
CA PRO A 50 -11.18 9.72 -14.91
C PRO A 50 -10.97 9.22 -13.47
N GLU A 51 -9.73 9.24 -12.99
CA GLU A 51 -9.39 8.80 -11.63
C GLU A 51 -10.30 9.48 -10.59
N GLU A 52 -10.70 10.72 -10.86
CA GLU A 52 -11.67 11.52 -10.10
C GLU A 52 -13.09 10.92 -10.07
N ALA A 53 -13.59 10.38 -11.18
CA ALA A 53 -14.89 9.70 -11.22
C ALA A 53 -14.88 8.40 -10.38
N LYS A 54 -13.75 7.70 -10.40
CA LYS A 54 -13.52 6.49 -9.59
C LYS A 54 -13.42 6.82 -8.11
N GLU A 55 -12.70 7.88 -7.77
CA GLU A 55 -12.62 8.43 -6.40
C GLU A 55 -14.00 8.86 -5.90
N LYS A 56 -14.77 9.59 -6.72
CA LYS A 56 -16.16 9.96 -6.41
C LYS A 56 -17.04 8.74 -6.17
N ALA A 57 -16.95 7.72 -7.01
CA ALA A 57 -17.70 6.47 -6.85
C ALA A 57 -17.31 5.68 -5.58
N LEU A 58 -16.08 5.82 -5.08
CA LEU A 58 -15.66 5.29 -3.78
C LEU A 58 -16.22 6.14 -2.63
N ALA A 59 -16.17 7.46 -2.75
CA ALA A 59 -16.73 8.37 -1.76
C ALA A 59 -18.25 8.18 -1.57
N GLU A 60 -19.00 8.02 -2.67
CA GLU A 60 -20.44 7.70 -2.64
C GLU A 60 -20.75 6.36 -1.96
N LYS A 61 -19.77 5.44 -1.91
CA LYS A 61 -19.88 4.16 -1.21
C LYS A 61 -19.37 4.21 0.23
N GLY A 62 -19.12 5.42 0.74
CA GLY A 62 -18.72 5.67 2.13
C GLY A 62 -17.22 5.60 2.40
N PHE A 63 -16.37 5.51 1.37
CA PHE A 63 -14.92 5.56 1.57
C PHE A 63 -14.42 6.98 1.76
N PHE A 64 -13.54 7.18 2.74
CA PHE A 64 -12.77 8.42 2.84
C PHE A 64 -11.60 8.35 1.84
N VAL A 65 -11.66 9.17 0.79
CA VAL A 65 -10.61 9.23 -0.24
C VAL A 65 -9.58 10.29 0.16
N ASN A 66 -8.33 9.86 0.32
CA ASN A 66 -7.19 10.75 0.54
C ASN A 66 -6.15 10.55 -0.56
N ARG A 67 -5.72 11.64 -1.19
CA ARG A 67 -4.78 11.61 -2.32
C ARG A 67 -3.72 12.69 -2.15
N SER A 68 -2.46 12.27 -2.29
CA SER A 68 -1.33 13.18 -2.39
C SER A 68 -0.50 12.85 -3.63
N ARG A 69 0.10 13.88 -4.21
CA ARG A 69 1.01 13.75 -5.36
C ARG A 69 2.21 14.63 -5.13
N ALA A 70 3.39 14.12 -5.44
CA ALA A 70 4.65 14.84 -5.35
C ALA A 70 5.51 14.53 -6.58
N LEU A 71 6.14 15.57 -7.14
CA LEU A 71 7.11 15.41 -8.23
C LEU A 71 8.44 14.95 -7.63
N LEU A 72 8.89 13.74 -7.99
CA LEU A 72 10.16 13.18 -7.51
C LEU A 72 11.37 13.61 -8.38
N GLY A 73 11.10 14.08 -9.61
CA GLY A 73 12.08 14.52 -10.59
C GLY A 73 11.74 14.00 -11.99
N SER A 74 12.71 14.02 -12.92
CA SER A 74 12.51 13.66 -14.33
C SER A 74 13.50 12.60 -14.83
N GLY A 75 13.12 11.90 -15.89
CA GLY A 75 13.96 10.93 -16.61
C GLY A 75 14.04 9.53 -15.99
N ASP A 76 14.56 8.58 -16.79
CA ASP A 76 14.60 7.15 -16.48
C ASP A 76 15.38 6.81 -15.21
N ARG A 77 16.43 7.58 -14.91
CA ARG A 77 17.21 7.41 -13.68
C ARG A 77 16.34 7.65 -12.45
N THR A 78 15.58 8.75 -12.44
CA THR A 78 14.69 9.10 -11.35
C THR A 78 13.59 8.06 -11.20
N PHE A 79 13.00 7.61 -12.31
CA PHE A 79 12.00 6.54 -12.29
C PHE A 79 12.53 5.26 -11.66
N ARG A 80 13.72 4.77 -12.08
CA ARG A 80 14.33 3.56 -11.51
C ARG A 80 14.64 3.68 -10.03
N LEU A 81 15.15 4.83 -9.59
CA LEU A 81 15.43 5.09 -8.18
C LEU A 81 14.15 5.12 -7.34
N ALA A 82 13.11 5.78 -7.85
CA ALA A 82 11.82 5.88 -7.19
C ALA A 82 11.13 4.50 -7.09
N LYS A 83 11.12 3.72 -8.18
CA LYS A 83 10.66 2.32 -8.19
C LYS A 83 11.44 1.47 -7.18
N SER A 84 12.77 1.57 -7.18
CA SER A 84 13.62 0.86 -6.20
C SER A 84 13.27 1.24 -4.76
N ALA A 85 13.01 2.52 -4.47
CA ALA A 85 12.61 2.98 -3.14
C ALA A 85 11.24 2.45 -2.70
N LEU A 86 10.29 2.28 -3.62
CA LEU A 86 9.03 1.61 -3.33
C LEU A 86 9.22 0.11 -3.05
N LEU A 87 9.95 -0.59 -3.92
CA LEU A 87 10.23 -2.02 -3.79
C LEU A 87 10.99 -2.36 -2.50
N SER A 88 11.81 -1.44 -1.99
CA SER A 88 12.56 -1.59 -0.75
C SER A 88 11.91 -0.93 0.46
N TRP A 89 10.63 -0.54 0.37
CA TRP A 89 9.86 0.08 1.46
C TRP A 89 10.44 1.37 2.07
N ARG A 90 11.31 2.10 1.35
CA ARG A 90 11.97 3.31 1.86
C ARG A 90 10.99 4.43 2.21
N HIS A 91 9.83 4.47 1.58
CA HIS A 91 8.75 5.42 1.88
C HIS A 91 8.16 5.25 3.30
N PHE A 92 8.36 4.10 3.94
CA PHE A 92 8.03 3.90 5.36
C PHE A 92 9.19 4.23 6.31
N GLY A 93 10.39 4.58 5.82
CA GLY A 93 11.60 4.82 6.62
C GLY A 93 11.61 6.13 7.41
N LEU A 94 10.47 6.57 7.95
CA LEU A 94 10.30 7.86 8.64
C LEU A 94 10.66 7.82 10.14
N GLY A 95 11.26 6.72 10.61
CA GLY A 95 11.68 6.51 12.01
C GLY A 95 10.54 6.10 12.96
N TRP A 96 9.31 6.49 12.66
CA TRP A 96 8.09 6.14 13.41
C TRP A 96 7.23 5.08 12.73
N ALA A 97 7.52 4.71 11.48
CA ALA A 97 6.90 3.58 10.79
C ALA A 97 7.96 2.66 10.22
N VAL A 98 7.62 1.38 10.01
CA VAL A 98 8.50 0.44 9.31
C VAL A 98 7.72 -0.75 8.74
N VAL A 99 8.20 -1.24 7.61
CA VAL A 99 7.85 -2.55 7.03
C VAL A 99 9.13 -3.37 6.96
N ASP A 100 9.05 -4.69 7.08
CA ASP A 100 10.21 -5.56 6.89
C ASP A 100 10.74 -5.42 5.45
N PRO A 101 11.97 -4.92 5.23
CA PRO A 101 12.50 -4.65 3.89
C PRO A 101 12.67 -5.90 3.03
N GLU A 102 12.65 -7.09 3.63
CA GLU A 102 12.68 -8.38 2.91
C GLU A 102 11.31 -8.78 2.34
N THR A 103 10.24 -8.05 2.67
CA THR A 103 8.90 -8.32 2.16
C THR A 103 8.85 -8.01 0.66
N PRO A 104 8.58 -9.00 -0.22
CA PRO A 104 8.47 -8.75 -1.64
C PRO A 104 7.19 -7.96 -1.96
N VAL A 105 7.30 -6.97 -2.85
CA VAL A 105 6.14 -6.26 -3.40
C VAL A 105 5.51 -7.09 -4.52
N ALA A 106 4.64 -8.04 -4.15
CA ALA A 106 3.93 -8.90 -5.10
C ALA A 106 2.47 -9.11 -4.66
N LYS A 107 1.55 -9.25 -5.63
CA LYS A 107 0.13 -9.46 -5.36
C LYS A 107 -0.08 -10.69 -4.47
N GLY A 108 -0.91 -10.54 -3.44
CA GLY A 108 -1.21 -11.61 -2.48
C GLY A 108 -0.25 -11.70 -1.30
N VAL A 109 0.92 -11.04 -1.36
CA VAL A 109 1.85 -11.00 -0.23
C VAL A 109 1.23 -10.22 0.93
N LYS A 110 1.24 -10.85 2.11
CA LYS A 110 0.83 -10.24 3.36
C LYS A 110 2.05 -9.64 4.07
N PHE A 111 1.86 -8.50 4.72
CA PHE A 111 2.91 -7.79 5.44
C PHE A 111 2.32 -7.01 6.62
N CYS A 112 3.19 -6.50 7.47
CA CYS A 112 2.79 -5.61 8.57
C CYS A 112 3.45 -4.24 8.40
N VAL A 113 2.64 -3.19 8.52
CA VAL A 113 3.15 -1.86 8.84
C VAL A 113 3.22 -1.77 10.36
N CYS A 114 4.42 -1.55 10.89
CA CYS A 114 4.65 -1.34 12.31
C CYS A 114 4.79 0.16 12.55
N VAL A 115 3.87 0.75 13.31
CA VAL A 115 3.87 2.18 13.64
C VAL A 115 4.16 2.36 15.13
N LYS A 116 5.04 3.29 15.45
CA LYS A 116 5.31 3.75 16.80
C LYS A 116 4.34 4.87 17.15
N GLU A 117 3.33 4.54 17.94
CA GLU A 117 2.48 5.52 18.58
C GLU A 117 3.14 6.03 19.88
N LEU A 118 2.48 6.95 20.60
CA LEU A 118 3.02 7.64 21.78
C LEU A 118 3.60 6.69 22.84
N LEU A 119 3.07 5.47 23.00
CA LEU A 119 3.54 4.50 24.01
C LEU A 119 3.80 3.07 23.44
N PRO A 120 2.86 2.37 22.77
CA PRO A 120 3.14 1.08 22.16
C PRO A 120 3.40 1.15 20.64
N TRP A 121 4.15 0.18 20.13
CA TRP A 121 4.15 -0.15 18.71
C TRP A 121 2.89 -0.92 18.34
N VAL A 122 2.25 -0.49 17.26
CA VAL A 122 1.07 -1.13 16.67
C VAL A 122 1.49 -1.85 15.40
N MET A 123 1.13 -3.14 15.30
CA MET A 123 1.28 -3.90 14.06
C MET A 123 -0.05 -3.92 13.31
N MET A 124 -0.03 -3.43 12.09
CA MET A 124 -1.19 -3.37 11.21
C MET A 124 -0.97 -4.34 10.05
N PRO A 125 -1.71 -5.46 9.98
CA PRO A 125 -1.58 -6.43 8.90
C PRO A 125 -2.29 -5.95 7.63
N LEU A 126 -1.59 -5.99 6.51
CA LEU A 126 -2.08 -5.66 5.17
C LEU A 126 -1.73 -6.76 4.18
N GLN A 127 -2.38 -6.73 3.03
CA GLN A 127 -2.08 -7.58 1.89
C GLN A 127 -2.01 -6.74 0.62
N ILE A 128 -1.00 -7.01 -0.22
CA ILE A 128 -0.86 -6.36 -1.52
C ILE A 128 -1.99 -6.86 -2.43
N ALA A 129 -2.88 -5.95 -2.82
CA ALA A 129 -4.06 -6.24 -3.62
C ALA A 129 -3.75 -6.31 -5.12
N TYR A 130 -2.81 -5.47 -5.58
CA TYR A 130 -2.34 -5.47 -6.96
C TYR A 130 -0.94 -4.85 -7.05
N VAL A 131 -0.26 -5.20 -8.15
CA VAL A 131 0.97 -4.56 -8.62
C VAL A 131 0.80 -4.34 -10.12
N VAL A 132 1.12 -3.14 -10.58
CA VAL A 132 1.18 -2.74 -11.98
C VAL A 132 2.63 -2.36 -12.26
N ASP A 133 3.24 -2.99 -13.25
CA ASP A 133 4.61 -2.72 -13.66
C ASP A 133 4.65 -2.73 -15.18
N GLU A 134 4.39 -1.57 -15.78
CA GLU A 134 4.37 -1.41 -17.23
C GLU A 134 5.73 -0.88 -17.67
N ALA A 135 6.50 -1.74 -18.33
CA ALA A 135 7.73 -1.33 -18.99
C ALA A 135 7.42 -0.46 -20.21
N CYS A 136 8.33 0.47 -20.55
CA CYS A 136 8.33 1.13 -21.86
C CYS A 136 8.34 0.04 -22.94
N SER A 137 7.19 -0.23 -23.54
CA SER A 137 7.14 -0.99 -24.79
C SER A 137 7.68 -0.06 -25.88
N SER A 138 8.51 -0.57 -26.78
CA SER A 138 9.04 0.13 -27.95
C SER A 138 7.92 0.65 -28.84
N GLY A 139 7.44 1.86 -28.54
CA GLY A 139 6.39 2.55 -29.26
C GLY A 139 6.28 4.00 -28.75
N PRO A 140 5.92 4.97 -29.61
CA PRO A 140 6.06 6.40 -29.34
C PRO A 140 5.13 6.98 -28.24
N ALA A 141 4.40 6.14 -27.50
CA ALA A 141 3.37 6.58 -26.54
C ALA A 141 3.30 5.81 -25.21
N ARG A 142 4.05 4.73 -25.00
CA ARG A 142 3.98 3.97 -23.73
C ARG A 142 5.03 4.44 -22.74
N ARG A 143 4.57 5.16 -21.72
CA ARG A 143 5.35 5.64 -20.58
C ARG A 143 5.54 4.51 -19.58
N ALA A 144 6.73 4.43 -18.97
CA ALA A 144 6.95 3.50 -17.86
C ALA A 144 6.07 3.90 -16.66
N SER A 145 5.35 2.94 -16.10
CA SER A 145 4.50 3.14 -14.93
C SER A 145 4.75 2.02 -13.91
N PHE A 146 4.76 2.37 -12.63
CA PHE A 146 4.84 1.40 -11.56
C PHE A 146 3.90 1.81 -10.42
N ALA A 147 3.00 0.92 -10.05
CA ALA A 147 2.05 1.14 -8.98
C ALA A 147 1.83 -0.14 -8.19
N PHE A 148 1.58 0.00 -6.89
CA PHE A 148 1.03 -1.10 -6.10
C PHE A 148 0.09 -0.54 -5.03
N GLY A 149 -0.89 -1.35 -4.68
CA GLY A 149 -1.85 -1.00 -3.64
C GLY A 149 -1.99 -2.14 -2.65
N SER A 150 -2.21 -1.78 -1.38
CA SER A 150 -2.48 -2.75 -0.32
C SER A 150 -3.85 -2.51 0.30
N GLY A 151 -4.48 -3.60 0.74
CA GLY A 151 -5.70 -3.57 1.53
C GLY A 151 -5.46 -4.04 2.96
N THR A 152 -6.31 -3.57 3.86
CA THR A 152 -6.27 -3.90 5.29
C THR A 152 -6.87 -5.27 5.56
N LEU A 153 -6.19 -6.07 6.40
CA LEU A 153 -6.66 -7.37 6.84
C LEU A 153 -7.42 -7.27 8.16
N ARG A 154 -8.15 -8.33 8.53
CA ARG A 154 -8.72 -8.46 9.89
C ARG A 154 -7.59 -8.42 10.93
N GLY A 155 -7.80 -7.66 12.01
CA GLY A 155 -6.76 -7.40 13.03
C GLY A 155 -5.99 -6.09 12.83
N HIS A 156 -6.25 -5.37 11.74
CA HIS A 156 -5.83 -3.98 11.57
C HIS A 156 -6.62 -3.07 12.52
N LEU A 157 -5.93 -2.16 13.24
CA LEU A 157 -6.60 -1.14 14.04
C LEU A 157 -7.48 -0.29 13.13
N LEU A 158 -8.78 -0.19 13.43
CA LEU A 158 -9.74 0.64 12.69
C LEU A 158 -10.02 1.99 13.38
N VAL A 159 -9.22 2.37 14.39
CA VAL A 159 -9.42 3.61 15.17
C VAL A 159 -9.11 4.88 14.34
N LEU A 160 -8.63 4.72 13.09
CA LEU A 160 -8.57 5.77 12.08
C LEU A 160 -9.30 5.26 10.81
N PRO A 161 -10.07 6.12 10.12
CA PRO A 161 -11.02 5.70 9.09
C PRO A 161 -10.33 4.91 7.99
N CYS A 162 -10.77 3.66 7.76
CA CYS A 162 -10.39 2.73 6.67
C CYS A 162 -9.30 3.24 5.71
N HIS A 163 -8.03 3.11 6.10
CA HIS A 163 -6.93 3.56 5.26
C HIS A 163 -6.63 2.51 4.18
N TYR A 164 -7.05 2.79 2.94
CA TYR A 164 -6.39 2.23 1.77
C TYR A 164 -5.08 2.98 1.52
N TYR A 165 -3.99 2.25 1.36
CA TYR A 165 -2.74 2.83 0.89
C TYR A 165 -2.53 2.44 -0.57
N HIS A 166 -2.61 3.43 -1.46
CA HIS A 166 -2.25 3.32 -2.87
C HIS A 166 -0.98 4.12 -3.08
N TYR A 167 0.07 3.46 -3.58
CA TYR A 167 1.31 4.12 -3.98
C TYR A 167 1.49 3.95 -5.48
N CYS A 168 1.52 5.08 -6.19
CA CYS A 168 1.67 5.10 -7.64
C CYS A 168 2.79 6.06 -8.04
N ILE A 169 3.68 5.60 -8.93
CA ILE A 169 4.70 6.41 -9.57
C ILE A 169 4.43 6.39 -11.07
N HIS A 170 4.21 7.58 -11.61
CA HIS A 170 4.12 7.81 -13.05
C HIS A 170 5.38 8.53 -13.51
N SER A 171 5.95 8.08 -14.64
CA SER A 171 6.93 8.89 -15.36
C SER A 171 6.19 9.95 -16.19
N PHE A 172 6.35 11.22 -15.84
CA PHE A 172 5.90 12.34 -16.66
C PHE A 172 7.08 12.82 -17.51
N ASN A 173 6.86 12.89 -18.82
CA ASN A 173 7.71 13.61 -19.77
C ASN A 173 6.84 14.68 -20.41
#